data_AF-A0A1C5KP99-F1
#
_entry.id   AF-A0A1C5KP99-F1
#
_cell.length_a   1.000
_cell.length_b   1.000
_cell.length_c   1.000
_cell.angle_alpha   90.00
_cell.angle_beta   90.00
_cell.angle_gamma   90.00
#
_symmetry.space_group_name_H-M   'P 1'
#
loop_
_entity.id
_entity.type
_entity.pdbx_description
1 polymer ?
#
loop_
_entity_poly.entity_id
_entity_poly.type
_entity_poly.pdbx_seq_one_letter_code
_entity_poly.pdbx_strand_id
1 'polypeptide(L)'
;MKEMDLFGTSSNESDLERVKRDGMELQFIEHQTQEICLAAVNGYGNALQYVKKQTPEICLAAVKRDGLALRFVNEQTPEICMAAVKNDVRALCSIRNQTPEICLAAVKQNARALYFVENQTPELCLEAIKEDWRALAFVNDQTPELCLEAVKEDWHALEFVKDQTPEICLAAVRQNGHALQFVKEQTHEICLAAVKQNGGALGYVNEQSLEICLAAVQNDGLALCSVKNQTSELCLEAVKQNGKALYFVRKRTPEIFLAAIEQDPEAKKYVKIEGI
;
A
#
# COMPACT_ATOMS: atom_id res chain seq x y z
N MET A 1 -17.54 40.03 62.23
CA MET A 1 -17.11 38.62 62.15
C MET A 1 -16.53 38.43 60.76
N LYS A 2 -15.21 38.61 60.64
CA LYS A 2 -14.46 38.39 59.40
C LYS A 2 -13.92 36.97 59.51
N GLU A 3 -14.44 36.04 58.71
CA GLU A 3 -13.71 34.80 58.44
C GLU A 3 -12.66 35.11 57.38
N MET A 4 -11.40 34.96 57.78
CA MET A 4 -10.24 34.94 56.91
C MET A 4 -10.08 33.51 56.41
N ASP A 5 -10.29 33.28 55.13
CA ASP A 5 -9.84 32.06 54.45
C ASP A 5 -8.31 32.07 54.34
N LEU A 6 -7.67 31.62 55.40
CA LEU A 6 -6.31 31.09 55.39
C LEU A 6 -6.39 29.68 54.82
N PHE A 7 -6.23 29.50 53.50
CA PHE A 7 -5.75 28.28 52.80
C PHE A 7 -6.17 28.33 51.31
N GLY A 8 -5.73 29.34 50.57
CA GLY A 8 -5.91 29.39 49.11
C GLY A 8 -4.94 28.49 48.32
N THR A 9 -4.08 27.71 48.99
CA THR A 9 -2.97 26.98 48.38
C THR A 9 -3.13 25.46 48.32
N SER A 10 -4.15 24.85 48.94
CA SER A 10 -4.25 23.37 49.02
C SER A 10 -5.00 22.71 47.86
N SER A 11 -6.00 23.35 47.26
CA SER A 11 -6.81 22.72 46.19
C SER A 11 -6.04 22.64 44.87
N ASN A 12 -5.42 23.73 44.43
CA ASN A 12 -4.76 23.78 43.12
C ASN A 12 -3.50 22.92 43.07
N GLU A 13 -2.73 22.83 44.16
CA GLU A 13 -1.52 21.99 44.23
C GLU A 13 -1.90 20.50 44.23
N SER A 14 -2.99 20.15 44.92
CA SER A 14 -3.63 18.83 44.82
C SER A 14 -4.10 18.53 43.40
N ASP A 15 -4.84 19.45 42.78
CA ASP A 15 -5.44 19.27 41.47
C ASP A 15 -4.39 19.18 40.36
N LEU A 16 -3.31 19.95 40.46
CA LEU A 16 -2.18 19.87 39.56
C LEU A 16 -1.47 18.51 39.63
N GLU A 17 -1.21 17.99 40.83
CA GLU A 17 -0.60 16.67 41.00
C GLU A 17 -1.52 15.52 40.55
N ARG A 18 -2.83 15.68 40.71
CA ARG A 18 -3.83 14.73 40.17
C ARG A 18 -3.76 14.66 38.65
N VAL A 19 -3.83 15.78 37.94
CA VAL A 19 -3.81 15.79 36.46
C VAL A 19 -2.45 15.38 35.88
N LYS A 20 -1.35 15.58 36.61
CA LYS A 20 -0.03 15.06 36.21
C LYS A 20 0.01 13.53 36.22
N ARG A 21 -0.70 12.89 37.15
CA ARG A 21 -0.78 11.42 37.24
C ARG A 21 -1.72 10.87 36.16
N ASP A 22 -2.90 11.45 36.05
CA ASP A 22 -3.89 11.11 35.02
C ASP A 22 -4.58 12.39 34.53
N GLY A 23 -4.32 12.78 33.28
CA GLY A 23 -4.87 13.99 32.68
C GLY A 23 -6.39 13.96 32.55
N MET A 24 -7.02 12.77 32.60
CA MET A 24 -8.48 12.62 32.58
C MET A 24 -9.15 13.09 33.88
N GLU A 25 -8.40 13.24 34.97
CA GLU A 25 -8.88 13.84 36.21
C GLU A 25 -9.36 15.28 36.03
N LEU A 26 -8.95 15.95 34.94
CA LEU A 26 -9.39 17.30 34.59
C LEU A 26 -10.92 17.44 34.53
N GLN A 27 -11.63 16.36 34.22
CA GLN A 27 -13.09 16.32 34.19
C GLN A 27 -13.75 16.63 35.54
N PHE A 28 -13.05 16.37 36.66
CA PHE A 28 -13.55 16.55 38.02
C PHE A 28 -13.09 17.87 38.65
N ILE A 29 -12.31 18.68 37.94
CA ILE A 29 -11.79 19.95 38.45
C ILE A 29 -12.76 21.09 38.12
N GLU A 30 -13.30 21.73 39.15
CA GLU A 30 -14.22 22.86 38.98
C GLU A 30 -13.50 24.09 38.44
N HIS A 31 -12.40 24.48 39.08
CA HIS A 31 -11.62 25.68 38.77
C HIS A 31 -10.35 25.35 37.96
N GLN A 32 -10.51 25.31 36.64
CA GLN A 32 -9.41 25.01 35.72
C GLN A 32 -8.55 26.25 35.45
N THR A 33 -7.31 26.24 35.95
CA THR A 33 -6.28 27.23 35.58
C THR A 33 -5.56 26.80 34.29
N GLN A 34 -4.90 27.74 33.63
CA GLN A 34 -4.11 27.44 32.44
C GLN A 34 -3.00 26.41 32.74
N GLU A 35 -2.34 26.51 33.89
CA GLU A 35 -1.30 25.57 34.32
C GLU A 35 -1.84 24.15 34.50
N ILE A 36 -2.99 23.98 35.16
CA ILE A 36 -3.65 22.68 35.34
C ILE A 36 -4.05 22.09 33.99
N CYS A 37 -4.67 22.89 33.11
CA CYS A 37 -5.04 22.44 31.76
C CYS A 37 -3.81 22.01 30.95
N LEU A 38 -2.73 22.80 30.96
CA LEU A 38 -1.50 22.48 30.26
C LEU A 38 -0.85 21.20 30.81
N ALA A 39 -0.79 21.03 32.13
CA ALA A 39 -0.28 19.80 32.74
C ALA A 39 -1.08 18.57 32.29
N ALA A 40 -2.41 18.67 32.28
CA ALA A 40 -3.29 17.59 31.84
C ALA A 40 -3.04 17.21 30.36
N VAL A 41 -3.08 18.17 29.44
CA VAL A 41 -2.96 17.89 28.00
C VAL A 41 -1.56 17.48 27.57
N ASN A 42 -0.51 17.93 28.28
CA ASN A 42 0.86 17.49 28.03
C ASN A 42 1.09 16.02 28.43
N GLY A 43 0.41 15.54 29.47
CA GLY A 43 0.40 14.12 29.83
C GLY A 43 -0.47 13.30 28.85
N TYR A 44 -1.68 13.79 28.58
CA TYR A 44 -2.72 13.09 27.83
C TYR A 44 -3.43 14.06 26.87
N GLY A 45 -3.08 14.06 25.58
CA GLY A 45 -3.63 15.03 24.62
C GLY A 45 -5.17 15.04 24.58
N ASN A 46 -5.80 13.87 24.72
CA ASN A 46 -7.26 13.73 24.76
C ASN A 46 -7.93 14.30 26.02
N ALA A 47 -7.18 14.74 27.04
CA ALA A 47 -7.71 15.52 28.16
C ALA A 47 -8.29 16.87 27.70
N LEU A 48 -7.94 17.32 26.49
CA LEU A 48 -8.49 18.53 25.87
C LEU A 48 -10.03 18.54 25.85
N GLN A 49 -10.66 17.37 25.76
CA GLN A 49 -12.13 17.23 25.79
C GLN A 49 -12.77 17.79 27.08
N TYR A 50 -12.01 17.88 28.18
CA TYR A 50 -12.48 18.38 29.47
C TYR A 50 -12.07 19.83 29.75
N VAL A 51 -11.32 20.47 28.86
CA VAL A 51 -10.89 21.87 29.02
C VAL A 51 -12.07 22.79 28.74
N LYS A 52 -12.57 23.48 29.77
CA LYS A 52 -13.73 24.39 29.68
C LYS A 52 -13.44 25.65 28.86
N LYS A 53 -12.22 26.17 28.95
CA LYS A 53 -11.76 27.37 28.23
C LYS A 53 -10.49 27.05 27.46
N GLN A 54 -10.63 26.77 26.18
CA GLN A 54 -9.51 26.45 25.30
C GLN A 54 -8.78 27.72 24.86
N THR A 55 -7.46 27.73 24.99
CA THR A 55 -6.57 28.72 24.39
C THR A 55 -5.76 28.08 23.26
N PRO A 56 -5.21 28.86 22.30
CA PRO A 56 -4.34 28.32 21.26
C PRO A 56 -3.16 27.52 21.84
N GLU A 57 -2.58 27.98 22.96
CA GLU A 57 -1.47 27.31 23.63
C GLU A 57 -1.87 25.93 24.18
N ILE A 58 -3.01 25.82 24.85
CA ILE A 58 -3.52 24.54 25.36
C ILE A 58 -3.85 23.59 24.19
N CYS A 59 -4.48 24.10 23.13
CA CYS A 59 -4.80 23.29 21.95
C CYS A 59 -3.53 22.80 21.26
N LEU A 60 -2.53 23.66 21.07
CA LEU A 60 -1.24 23.30 20.48
C LEU A 60 -0.50 22.26 21.32
N ALA A 61 -0.49 22.41 22.64
CA ALA A 61 0.10 21.42 23.54
C ALA A 61 -0.59 20.05 23.40
N ALA A 62 -1.93 20.04 23.38
CA ALA A 62 -2.72 18.82 23.22
C ALA A 62 -2.43 18.11 21.88
N VAL A 63 -2.49 18.82 20.75
CA VAL A 63 -2.30 18.20 19.42
C VAL A 63 -0.86 17.83 19.13
N LYS A 64 0.12 18.52 19.73
CA LYS A 64 1.53 18.11 19.66
C LYS A 64 1.81 16.84 20.47
N ARG A 65 1.01 16.60 21.52
CA ARG A 65 1.08 15.37 22.33
C ARG A 65 0.37 14.20 21.65
N ASP A 66 -0.83 14.42 21.14
CA ASP A 66 -1.63 13.45 20.39
C ASP A 66 -2.38 14.18 19.27
N GLY A 67 -1.96 14.01 18.01
CA GLY A 67 -2.56 14.69 16.86
C GLY A 67 -4.07 14.44 16.73
N LEU A 68 -4.55 13.28 17.22
CA LEU A 68 -5.98 12.95 17.21
C LEU A 68 -6.82 13.77 18.19
N ALA A 69 -6.18 14.45 19.14
CA ALA A 69 -6.85 15.40 20.04
C ALA A 69 -7.45 16.60 19.29
N LEU A 70 -7.08 16.81 18.02
CA LEU A 70 -7.67 17.83 17.16
C LEU A 70 -9.20 17.73 17.08
N ARG A 71 -9.76 16.52 17.24
CA ARG A 71 -11.21 16.29 17.30
C ARG A 71 -11.92 17.06 18.42
N PHE A 72 -11.19 17.43 19.47
CA PHE A 72 -11.72 18.17 20.63
C PHE A 72 -11.44 19.67 20.55
N VAL A 73 -10.74 20.16 19.52
CA VAL A 73 -10.46 21.58 19.35
C VAL A 73 -11.72 22.31 18.87
N ASN A 74 -12.15 23.31 19.63
CA ASN A 74 -13.31 24.13 19.29
C ASN A 74 -13.00 25.04 18.10
N GLU A 75 -11.92 25.82 18.18
CA GLU A 75 -11.49 26.74 17.13
C GLU A 75 -10.24 26.23 16.41
N GLN A 76 -10.42 25.72 15.20
CA GLN A 76 -9.36 25.13 14.40
C GLN A 76 -8.64 26.20 13.57
N THR A 77 -7.48 26.65 14.03
CA THR A 77 -6.61 27.53 13.25
C THR A 77 -5.68 26.71 12.34
N PRO A 78 -5.19 27.29 11.21
CA PRO A 78 -4.23 26.60 10.34
C PRO A 78 -2.99 26.09 11.08
N GLU A 79 -2.51 26.83 12.09
CA GLU A 79 -1.37 26.42 12.92
C GLU A 79 -1.67 25.17 13.74
N ILE A 80 -2.83 25.12 14.41
CA ILE A 80 -3.24 23.95 15.22
C ILE A 80 -3.47 22.74 14.32
N CYS A 81 -4.17 22.91 13.20
CA CYS A 81 -4.39 21.84 12.22
C CYS A 81 -3.08 21.28 11.67
N MET A 82 -2.14 22.16 11.28
CA MET A 82 -0.85 21.73 10.77
C MET A 82 0.00 21.05 11.84
N ALA A 83 -0.04 21.52 13.09
CA ALA A 83 0.65 20.86 14.20
C ALA A 83 0.09 19.45 14.47
N ALA A 84 -1.23 19.29 14.41
CA ALA A 84 -1.90 18.01 14.57
C ALA A 84 -1.55 17.02 13.44
N VAL A 85 -1.63 17.46 12.18
CA VAL A 85 -1.30 16.64 11.00
C VAL A 85 0.16 16.22 11.01
N LYS A 86 1.09 17.13 11.34
CA LYS A 86 2.51 16.81 11.48
C LYS A 86 2.78 15.75 12.55
N ASN A 87 1.97 15.71 13.61
CA ASN A 87 2.06 14.68 14.64
C ASN A 87 1.48 13.34 14.15
N ASP A 88 0.27 13.36 13.60
CA ASP A 88 -0.43 12.20 13.07
C ASP A 88 -1.29 12.59 11.87
N VAL A 89 -0.95 12.07 10.68
CA VAL A 89 -1.69 12.35 9.44
C VAL A 89 -3.16 11.97 9.51
N ARG A 90 -3.56 11.04 10.39
CA ARG A 90 -4.95 10.67 10.60
C ARG A 90 -5.77 11.81 11.20
N ALA A 91 -5.13 12.79 11.85
CA ALA A 91 -5.79 14.00 12.33
C ALA A 91 -6.49 14.79 11.21
N LEU A 92 -6.09 14.57 9.95
CA LEU A 92 -6.74 15.15 8.77
C LEU A 92 -8.25 14.89 8.73
N CYS A 93 -8.72 13.73 9.20
CA CYS A 93 -10.15 13.40 9.26
C CYS A 93 -10.95 14.24 10.27
N SER A 94 -10.26 14.93 11.19
CA SER A 94 -10.87 15.79 12.21
C SER A 94 -10.89 17.27 11.81
N ILE A 95 -10.30 17.63 10.65
CA ILE A 95 -10.23 19.02 10.16
C ILE A 95 -11.55 19.36 9.46
N ARG A 96 -12.23 20.42 9.92
CA ARG A 96 -13.52 20.84 9.35
C ARG A 96 -13.40 21.46 7.95
N ASN A 97 -12.29 22.16 7.70
CA ASN A 97 -12.00 22.81 6.43
C ASN A 97 -10.58 22.44 5.99
N GLN A 98 -10.46 21.39 5.18
CA GLN A 98 -9.17 20.95 4.66
C GLN A 98 -8.68 21.91 3.57
N THR A 99 -7.53 22.56 3.77
CA THR A 99 -6.91 23.40 2.74
C THR A 99 -5.92 22.59 1.90
N PRO A 100 -5.65 22.99 0.64
CA PRO A 100 -4.67 22.31 -0.20
C PRO A 100 -3.29 22.15 0.46
N GLU A 101 -2.84 23.15 1.22
CA GLU A 101 -1.56 23.13 1.91
C GLU A 101 -1.50 22.06 3.01
N ILE A 102 -2.59 21.89 3.77
CA ILE A 102 -2.68 20.87 4.82
C ILE A 102 -2.74 19.47 4.21
N CYS A 103 -3.58 19.28 3.18
CA CYS A 103 -3.69 18.01 2.48
C CYS A 103 -2.34 17.60 1.85
N LEU A 104 -1.67 18.53 1.17
CA LEU A 104 -0.36 18.29 0.57
C LEU A 104 0.69 17.94 1.62
N ALA A 105 0.72 18.67 2.75
CA ALA A 105 1.63 18.37 3.85
C ALA A 105 1.39 16.97 4.43
N ALA A 106 0.13 16.56 4.58
CA ALA A 106 -0.23 15.22 5.06
C ALA A 106 0.21 14.12 4.08
N VAL A 107 -0.06 14.30 2.78
CA VAL A 107 0.31 13.36 1.72
C VAL A 107 1.83 13.21 1.62
N LYS A 108 2.58 14.30 1.70
CA LYS A 108 4.06 14.26 1.71
C LYS A 108 4.66 13.58 2.92
N GLN A 109 3.96 13.61 4.06
CA GLN A 109 4.38 12.88 5.24
C GLN A 109 4.06 11.38 5.13
N ASN A 110 2.90 11.05 4.56
CA ASN A 110 2.46 9.69 4.32
C ASN A 110 1.41 9.69 3.21
N ALA A 111 1.72 9.05 2.07
CA ALA A 111 0.83 9.02 0.91
C ALA A 111 -0.55 8.41 1.22
N ARG A 112 -0.65 7.51 2.22
CA ARG A 112 -1.93 6.94 2.69
C ARG A 112 -2.86 7.98 3.31
N ALA A 113 -2.35 9.17 3.66
CA ALA A 113 -3.17 10.28 4.12
C ALA A 113 -4.22 10.71 3.09
N LEU A 114 -4.00 10.41 1.80
CA LEU A 114 -4.97 10.63 0.73
C LEU A 114 -6.35 10.04 1.06
N TYR A 115 -6.40 8.93 1.81
CA TYR A 115 -7.64 8.32 2.29
C TYR A 115 -8.51 9.26 3.14
N PHE A 116 -7.90 10.18 3.89
CA PHE A 116 -8.61 11.12 4.75
C PHE A 116 -8.93 12.46 4.06
N VAL A 117 -8.54 12.63 2.80
CA VAL A 117 -8.80 13.85 2.04
C VAL A 117 -10.23 13.81 1.51
N GLU A 118 -11.04 14.81 1.85
CA GLU A 118 -12.44 14.89 1.41
C GLU A 118 -12.55 15.19 -0.08
N ASN A 119 -11.77 16.17 -0.56
CA ASN A 119 -11.76 16.62 -1.95
C ASN A 119 -10.40 16.33 -2.58
N GLN A 120 -10.28 15.16 -3.20
CA GLN A 120 -9.07 14.75 -3.90
C GLN A 120 -8.97 15.44 -5.26
N THR A 121 -7.92 16.24 -5.47
CA THR A 121 -7.62 16.82 -6.79
C THR A 121 -6.66 15.89 -7.56
N PRO A 122 -6.68 15.91 -8.90
CA PRO A 122 -5.75 15.12 -9.71
C PRO A 122 -4.28 15.35 -9.35
N GLU A 123 -3.90 16.60 -9.06
CA GLU A 123 -2.53 16.97 -8.68
C GLU A 123 -2.13 16.36 -7.33
N LEU A 124 -3.03 16.37 -6.35
CA LEU A 124 -2.77 15.78 -5.04
C LEU A 124 -2.71 14.25 -5.12
N CYS A 125 -3.59 13.62 -5.90
CA CYS A 125 -3.53 12.19 -6.16
C CYS A 125 -2.22 11.79 -6.85
N LEU A 126 -1.78 12.57 -7.84
CA LEU A 126 -0.52 12.34 -8.53
C LEU A 126 0.67 12.47 -7.58
N GLU A 127 0.69 13.50 -6.73
CA GLU A 127 1.75 13.64 -5.71
C GLU A 127 1.75 12.44 -4.75
N ALA A 128 0.58 11.99 -4.30
CA ALA A 128 0.48 10.82 -3.43
C ALA A 128 1.03 9.55 -4.09
N ILE A 129 0.71 9.32 -5.36
CA ILE A 129 1.21 8.17 -6.14
C ILE A 129 2.72 8.23 -6.33
N LYS A 130 3.28 9.43 -6.58
CA LYS A 130 4.74 9.62 -6.70
C LYS A 130 5.49 9.35 -5.40
N GLU A 131 4.87 9.64 -4.26
CA GLU A 131 5.44 9.33 -2.94
C GLU A 131 5.33 7.84 -2.61
N ASP A 132 4.20 7.19 -2.87
CA ASP A 132 4.02 5.74 -2.80
C ASP A 132 2.94 5.30 -3.78
N TRP A 133 3.30 4.47 -4.76
CA TRP A 133 2.38 3.96 -5.78
C TRP A 133 1.14 3.28 -5.19
N ARG A 134 1.24 2.73 -3.97
CA ARG A 134 0.12 2.10 -3.25
C ARG A 134 -0.98 3.10 -2.90
N ALA A 135 -0.70 4.40 -2.94
CA ALA A 135 -1.69 5.45 -2.76
C ALA A 135 -2.80 5.40 -3.81
N LEU A 136 -2.57 4.76 -4.97
CA LEU A 136 -3.60 4.50 -5.98
C LEU A 136 -4.83 3.81 -5.38
N ALA A 137 -4.65 2.93 -4.38
CA ALA A 137 -5.74 2.25 -3.69
C ALA A 137 -6.70 3.21 -2.95
N PHE A 138 -6.25 4.41 -2.61
CA PHE A 138 -7.03 5.44 -1.91
C PHE A 138 -7.55 6.54 -2.84
N VAL A 139 -7.26 6.46 -4.14
CA VAL A 139 -7.79 7.38 -5.15
C VAL A 139 -9.26 7.05 -5.41
N ASN A 140 -10.14 8.02 -5.19
CA ASN A 140 -11.58 7.88 -5.40
C ASN A 140 -11.89 7.71 -6.90
N ASP A 141 -11.42 8.65 -7.71
CA ASP A 141 -11.57 8.68 -9.16
C ASP A 141 -10.22 8.39 -9.85
N GLN A 142 -10.06 7.15 -10.31
CA GLN A 142 -8.83 6.69 -10.94
C GLN A 142 -8.86 6.98 -12.43
N THR A 143 -8.07 7.94 -12.89
CA THR A 143 -7.89 8.17 -14.33
C THR A 143 -6.82 7.23 -14.90
N PRO A 144 -6.84 6.94 -16.22
CA PRO A 144 -5.80 6.16 -16.87
C PRO A 144 -4.39 6.69 -16.62
N GLU A 145 -4.21 8.02 -16.55
CA GLU A 145 -2.92 8.66 -16.30
C GLU A 145 -2.39 8.35 -14.89
N LEU A 146 -3.25 8.42 -13.87
CA LEU A 146 -2.88 8.08 -12.50
C LEU A 146 -2.54 6.58 -12.37
N CYS A 147 -3.33 5.72 -13.02
CA CYS A 147 -3.07 4.28 -13.05
C CYS A 147 -1.74 3.96 -13.75
N LEU A 148 -1.47 4.58 -14.89
CA LEU A 148 -0.23 4.40 -15.63
C LEU A 148 0.98 4.90 -14.83
N GLU A 149 0.88 6.04 -14.16
CA GLU A 149 1.97 6.53 -13.32
C GLU A 149 2.26 5.57 -12.15
N ALA A 150 1.23 5.02 -11.49
CA ALA A 150 1.42 4.03 -10.44
C ALA A 150 2.04 2.72 -10.95
N VAL A 151 1.57 2.21 -12.10
CA VAL A 151 2.11 0.99 -12.74
C VAL A 151 3.54 1.18 -13.23
N LYS A 152 3.89 2.39 -13.68
CA LYS A 152 5.24 2.74 -14.09
C LYS A 152 6.22 2.67 -12.92
N GLU A 153 5.79 3.05 -11.72
CA GLU A 153 6.59 2.90 -10.50
C GLU A 153 6.67 1.44 -10.04
N ASP A 154 5.56 0.70 -10.02
CA ASP A 154 5.54 -0.74 -9.69
C ASP A 154 4.37 -1.48 -10.35
N TRP A 155 4.67 -2.57 -11.06
CA TRP A 155 3.71 -3.42 -11.74
C TRP A 155 2.62 -3.99 -10.83
N HIS A 156 2.88 -4.16 -9.53
CA HIS A 156 1.86 -4.59 -8.57
C HIS A 156 0.73 -3.56 -8.42
N ALA A 157 0.94 -2.30 -8.81
CA ALA A 157 -0.12 -1.30 -8.81
C ALA A 157 -1.34 -1.73 -9.63
N LEU A 158 -1.17 -2.62 -10.62
CA LEU A 158 -2.24 -3.20 -11.42
C LEU A 158 -3.34 -3.86 -10.55
N GLU A 159 -2.99 -4.43 -9.40
CA GLU A 159 -3.93 -5.02 -8.45
C GLU A 159 -4.97 -4.00 -7.94
N PHE A 160 -4.56 -2.74 -7.78
CA PHE A 160 -5.40 -1.66 -7.26
C PHE A 160 -6.13 -0.86 -8.35
N VAL A 161 -5.91 -1.19 -9.63
CA VAL A 161 -6.61 -0.54 -10.75
C VAL A 161 -8.05 -1.06 -10.83
N LYS A 162 -9.02 -0.15 -10.63
CA LYS A 162 -10.45 -0.45 -10.71
C LYS A 162 -10.85 -0.81 -12.14
N ASP A 163 -10.54 0.08 -13.08
CA ASP A 163 -10.86 -0.07 -14.49
C ASP A 163 -9.59 -0.29 -15.32
N GLN A 164 -9.32 -1.55 -15.64
CA GLN A 164 -8.12 -1.95 -16.37
C GLN A 164 -8.30 -1.78 -17.88
N THR A 165 -7.48 -0.95 -18.51
CA THR A 165 -7.39 -0.86 -19.98
C THR A 165 -6.28 -1.77 -20.49
N PRO A 166 -6.34 -2.21 -21.77
CA PRO A 166 -5.25 -2.97 -22.38
C PRO A 166 -3.89 -2.28 -22.27
N GLU A 167 -3.86 -0.95 -22.35
CA GLU A 167 -2.63 -0.15 -22.20
C GLU A 167 -2.02 -0.29 -20.80
N ILE A 168 -2.83 -0.14 -19.75
CA ILE A 168 -2.38 -0.29 -18.35
C ILE A 168 -1.90 -1.72 -18.09
N CYS A 169 -2.66 -2.73 -18.54
CA CYS A 169 -2.26 -4.13 -18.41
C CYS A 169 -0.94 -4.42 -19.14
N LEU A 170 -0.81 -3.93 -20.39
CA LEU A 170 0.41 -4.09 -21.18
C LEU A 170 1.61 -3.42 -20.51
N ALA A 171 1.43 -2.23 -19.94
CA ALA A 171 2.48 -1.54 -19.19
C ALA A 171 2.97 -2.40 -18.00
N ALA A 172 2.05 -2.96 -17.22
CA ALA A 172 2.38 -3.81 -16.07
C ALA A 172 3.09 -5.11 -16.48
N VAL A 173 2.55 -5.87 -17.45
CA VAL A 173 3.13 -7.16 -17.84
C VAL A 173 4.48 -7.02 -18.56
N ARG A 174 4.72 -5.88 -19.24
CA ARG A 174 6.02 -5.56 -19.83
C ARG A 174 7.07 -5.24 -18.78
N GLN A 175 6.66 -4.69 -17.63
CA GLN A 175 7.57 -4.48 -16.50
C GLN A 175 7.82 -5.80 -15.74
N ASN A 176 6.78 -6.61 -15.51
CA ASN A 176 6.89 -7.95 -14.93
C ASN A 176 5.80 -8.89 -15.46
N GLY A 177 6.19 -9.98 -16.13
CA GLY A 177 5.25 -10.93 -16.73
C GLY A 177 4.30 -11.59 -15.71
N HIS A 178 4.69 -11.70 -14.44
CA HIS A 178 3.81 -12.18 -13.38
C HIS A 178 2.67 -11.22 -13.02
N ALA A 179 2.70 -9.97 -13.49
CA ALA A 179 1.56 -9.05 -13.36
C ALA A 179 0.30 -9.60 -14.04
N LEU A 180 0.45 -10.56 -14.98
CA LEU A 180 -0.68 -11.23 -15.65
C LEU A 180 -1.68 -11.84 -14.64
N GLN A 181 -1.22 -12.24 -13.44
CA GLN A 181 -2.10 -12.78 -12.40
C GLN A 181 -3.16 -11.77 -11.91
N PHE A 182 -2.93 -10.47 -12.09
CA PHE A 182 -3.84 -9.38 -11.70
C PHE A 182 -4.68 -8.84 -12.86
N VAL A 183 -4.47 -9.32 -14.09
CA VAL A 183 -5.23 -8.90 -15.26
C VAL A 183 -6.61 -9.55 -15.22
N LYS A 184 -7.67 -8.73 -15.12
CA LYS A 184 -9.06 -9.18 -15.06
C LYS A 184 -9.52 -9.78 -16.40
N GLU A 185 -9.24 -9.08 -17.49
CA GLU A 185 -9.61 -9.48 -18.85
C GLU A 185 -8.35 -9.75 -19.69
N GLN A 186 -8.02 -11.02 -19.87
CA GLN A 186 -6.82 -11.43 -20.61
C GLN A 186 -7.08 -11.46 -22.12
N THR A 187 -6.33 -10.66 -22.87
CA THR A 187 -6.27 -10.76 -24.34
C THR A 187 -5.06 -11.58 -24.78
N HIS A 188 -5.10 -12.07 -26.03
CA HIS A 188 -3.95 -12.77 -26.63
C HIS A 188 -2.69 -11.91 -26.60
N GLU A 189 -2.81 -10.61 -26.90
CA GLU A 189 -1.69 -9.68 -26.88
C GLU A 189 -1.07 -9.53 -25.48
N ILE A 190 -1.90 -9.35 -24.44
CA ILE A 190 -1.42 -9.20 -23.06
C ILE A 190 -0.74 -10.49 -22.59
N CYS A 191 -1.34 -11.66 -22.85
CA CYS A 191 -0.74 -12.94 -22.50
C CYS A 191 0.59 -13.17 -23.21
N LEU A 192 0.64 -12.90 -24.51
CA LEU A 192 1.85 -13.05 -25.32
C LEU A 192 2.96 -12.10 -24.84
N ALA A 193 2.62 -10.86 -24.49
CA ALA A 193 3.56 -9.90 -23.91
C ALA A 193 4.11 -10.40 -22.56
N ALA A 194 3.24 -10.92 -21.68
CA ALA A 194 3.63 -11.45 -20.37
C ALA A 194 4.60 -12.63 -20.48
N VAL A 195 4.30 -13.64 -21.32
CA VAL A 195 5.17 -14.82 -21.46
C VAL A 195 6.47 -14.54 -22.20
N LYS A 196 6.48 -13.54 -23.10
CA LYS A 196 7.72 -13.07 -23.74
C LYS A 196 8.61 -12.31 -22.75
N GLN A 197 8.02 -11.67 -21.75
CA GLN A 197 8.76 -11.01 -20.69
C GLN A 197 9.32 -12.03 -19.69
N ASN A 198 8.50 -13.01 -19.28
CA ASN A 198 8.88 -14.10 -18.39
C ASN A 198 8.05 -15.35 -18.69
N GLY A 199 8.68 -16.41 -19.18
CA GLY A 199 8.04 -17.66 -19.57
C GLY A 199 7.23 -18.32 -18.44
N GLY A 200 7.62 -18.10 -17.18
CA GLY A 200 6.89 -18.55 -16.00
C GLY A 200 5.48 -17.96 -15.89
N ALA A 201 5.21 -16.82 -16.52
CA ALA A 201 3.89 -16.19 -16.58
C ALA A 201 2.83 -17.09 -17.26
N LEU A 202 3.25 -18.11 -18.02
CA LEU A 202 2.35 -19.08 -18.64
C LEU A 202 1.41 -19.75 -17.62
N GLY A 203 1.85 -19.89 -16.36
CA GLY A 203 1.02 -20.42 -15.28
C GLY A 203 -0.23 -19.59 -14.99
N TYR A 204 -0.23 -18.30 -15.33
CA TYR A 204 -1.36 -17.39 -15.14
C TYR A 204 -2.23 -17.21 -16.39
N VAL A 205 -1.87 -17.82 -17.52
CA VAL A 205 -2.64 -17.72 -18.76
C VAL A 205 -3.89 -18.60 -18.67
N ASN A 206 -5.07 -17.99 -18.79
CA ASN A 206 -6.35 -18.71 -18.78
C ASN A 206 -6.49 -19.60 -20.01
N GLU A 207 -6.41 -19.00 -21.20
CA GLU A 207 -6.54 -19.66 -22.50
C GLU A 207 -5.18 -19.77 -23.20
N GLN A 208 -4.62 -20.98 -23.18
CA GLN A 208 -3.29 -21.25 -23.74
C GLN A 208 -3.37 -21.62 -25.22
N SER A 209 -2.98 -20.69 -26.10
CA SER A 209 -2.77 -20.97 -27.52
C SER A 209 -1.38 -21.59 -27.76
N LEU A 210 -1.21 -22.30 -28.89
CA LEU A 210 0.09 -22.86 -29.27
C LEU A 210 1.17 -21.77 -29.36
N GLU A 211 0.82 -20.61 -29.91
CA GLU A 211 1.74 -19.47 -30.02
C GLU A 211 2.20 -18.97 -28.64
N ILE A 212 1.28 -18.80 -27.69
CA ILE A 212 1.62 -18.37 -26.32
C ILE A 212 2.49 -19.42 -25.63
N CYS A 213 2.15 -20.71 -25.75
CA CYS A 213 2.95 -21.78 -25.18
C CYS A 213 4.35 -21.85 -25.79
N LEU A 214 4.48 -21.72 -27.12
CA LEU A 214 5.77 -21.71 -27.80
C LEU A 214 6.61 -20.52 -27.33
N ALA A 215 6.03 -19.31 -27.31
CA ALA A 215 6.72 -18.12 -26.83
C ALA A 215 7.21 -18.28 -25.37
N ALA A 216 6.40 -18.89 -24.51
CA ALA A 216 6.76 -19.16 -23.12
C ALA A 216 7.93 -20.14 -23.00
N VAL A 217 7.89 -21.29 -23.69
CA VAL A 217 8.95 -22.31 -23.58
C VAL A 217 10.25 -21.88 -24.28
N GLN A 218 10.15 -21.03 -25.31
CA GLN A 218 11.31 -20.41 -25.94
C GLN A 218 11.98 -19.39 -25.01
N ASN A 219 11.19 -18.69 -24.19
CA ASN A 219 11.72 -17.78 -23.18
C ASN A 219 12.31 -18.53 -21.97
N ASP A 220 11.58 -19.50 -21.41
CA ASP A 220 12.03 -20.38 -20.33
C ASP A 220 11.49 -21.81 -20.58
N GLY A 221 12.38 -22.74 -20.92
CA GLY A 221 12.02 -24.13 -21.21
C GLY A 221 11.36 -24.84 -20.03
N LEU A 222 11.57 -24.38 -18.79
CA LEU A 222 10.88 -24.91 -17.61
C LEU A 222 9.40 -24.53 -17.57
N ALA A 223 8.96 -23.51 -18.33
CA ALA A 223 7.56 -23.14 -18.49
C ALA A 223 6.71 -24.29 -19.05
N LEU A 224 7.34 -25.32 -19.63
CA LEU A 224 6.67 -26.57 -20.02
C LEU A 224 5.87 -27.21 -18.87
N CYS A 225 6.27 -26.97 -17.61
CA CYS A 225 5.53 -27.43 -16.43
C CYS A 225 4.10 -26.87 -16.36
N SER A 226 3.89 -25.66 -16.90
CA SER A 226 2.62 -24.93 -16.91
C SER A 226 1.78 -25.18 -18.17
N VAL A 227 2.30 -25.91 -19.16
CA VAL A 227 1.58 -26.23 -20.41
C VAL A 227 0.47 -27.25 -20.13
N LYS A 228 -0.79 -26.85 -20.36
CA LYS A 228 -1.98 -27.72 -20.17
C LYS A 228 -1.98 -28.87 -21.18
N ASN A 229 -1.74 -28.56 -22.46
CA ASN A 229 -1.76 -29.52 -23.57
C ASN A 229 -0.39 -29.57 -24.28
N GLN A 230 0.44 -30.54 -23.91
CA GLN A 230 1.77 -30.70 -24.49
C GLN A 230 1.72 -31.38 -25.86
N THR A 231 2.29 -30.74 -26.88
CA THR A 231 2.58 -31.32 -28.20
C THR A 231 4.04 -31.76 -28.28
N SER A 232 4.36 -32.67 -29.21
CA SER A 232 5.76 -33.08 -29.44
C SER A 232 6.65 -31.89 -29.79
N GLU A 233 6.11 -30.93 -30.57
CA GLU A 233 6.78 -29.69 -30.93
C GLU A 233 7.12 -28.84 -29.69
N LEU A 234 6.15 -28.58 -28.81
CA LEU A 234 6.37 -27.82 -27.56
C LEU A 234 7.39 -28.50 -26.65
N CYS A 235 7.30 -29.82 -26.51
CA CYS A 235 8.26 -30.57 -25.70
C CYS A 235 9.67 -30.51 -26.29
N LEU A 236 9.81 -30.65 -27.61
CA LEU A 236 11.09 -30.59 -28.29
C LEU A 236 11.72 -29.20 -28.15
N GLU A 237 10.93 -28.15 -28.31
CA GLU A 237 11.39 -26.77 -28.17
C GLU A 237 11.84 -26.47 -26.72
N ALA A 238 11.03 -26.89 -25.74
CA ALA A 238 11.36 -26.71 -24.33
C ALA A 238 12.67 -27.40 -23.92
N VAL A 239 12.91 -28.64 -24.36
CA VAL A 239 14.15 -29.36 -24.00
C VAL A 239 15.37 -28.85 -24.77
N LYS A 240 15.19 -28.33 -25.98
CA LYS A 240 16.25 -27.63 -26.74
C LYS A 240 16.63 -26.30 -26.09
N GLN A 241 15.68 -25.63 -25.44
CA GLN A 241 15.94 -24.41 -24.68
C GLN A 241 16.62 -24.75 -23.33
N ASN A 242 16.09 -25.74 -22.60
CA ASN A 242 16.62 -26.19 -21.32
C ASN A 242 16.36 -27.70 -21.13
N GLY A 243 17.42 -28.51 -21.16
CA GLY A 243 17.35 -29.96 -21.10
C GLY A 243 16.71 -30.49 -19.81
N LYS A 244 16.72 -29.71 -18.72
CA LYS A 244 16.00 -30.04 -17.48
C LYS A 244 14.48 -30.05 -17.67
N ALA A 245 13.95 -29.38 -18.70
CA ALA A 245 12.54 -29.44 -19.06
C ALA A 245 12.07 -30.87 -19.38
N LEU A 246 12.99 -31.80 -19.69
CA LEU A 246 12.70 -33.23 -19.84
C LEU A 246 11.96 -33.82 -18.64
N TYR A 247 12.20 -33.28 -17.44
CA TYR A 247 11.47 -33.65 -16.22
C TYR A 247 9.95 -33.47 -16.37
N PHE A 248 9.50 -32.44 -17.08
CA PHE A 248 8.09 -32.08 -17.25
C PHE A 248 7.42 -32.69 -18.49
N VAL A 249 8.16 -33.39 -19.35
CA VAL A 249 7.61 -34.03 -20.56
C VAL A 249 6.74 -35.23 -20.17
N ARG A 250 5.43 -35.17 -20.47
CA ARG A 250 4.47 -36.25 -20.15
C ARG A 250 4.60 -37.45 -21.08
N LYS A 251 4.83 -37.22 -22.37
CA LYS A 251 5.00 -38.26 -23.39
C LYS A 251 6.38 -38.14 -24.02
N ARG A 252 7.30 -39.01 -23.60
CA ARG A 252 8.69 -38.99 -24.07
C ARG A 252 8.82 -39.77 -25.37
N THR A 253 9.53 -39.20 -26.33
CA THR A 253 9.97 -39.88 -27.55
C THR A 253 11.50 -39.98 -27.56
N PRO A 254 12.10 -40.92 -28.31
CA PRO A 254 13.55 -40.97 -28.48
C PRO A 254 14.13 -39.64 -28.97
N GLU A 255 13.40 -38.95 -29.87
CA GLU A 255 13.79 -37.63 -30.38
C GLU A 255 13.87 -36.57 -29.26
N ILE A 256 12.83 -36.41 -28.43
CA ILE A 256 12.82 -35.45 -27.32
C ILE A 256 13.91 -35.79 -26.30
N PHE A 257 14.11 -37.09 -26.03
CA PHE A 257 15.15 -37.54 -25.10
C PHE A 257 16.56 -37.23 -25.59
N LEU A 258 16.84 -37.52 -26.86
CA LEU A 258 18.14 -37.23 -27.47
C LEU A 258 18.40 -35.72 -27.49
N ALA A 259 17.41 -34.92 -27.89
CA ALA A 259 17.51 -33.47 -27.89
C ALA A 259 17.80 -32.90 -26.47
N ALA A 260 17.14 -33.42 -25.44
CA ALA A 260 17.38 -33.00 -24.07
C ALA A 260 18.81 -33.29 -23.57
N ILE A 261 19.36 -34.46 -23.93
CA ILE A 261 20.72 -34.86 -23.55
C ILE A 261 21.78 -34.09 -24.33
N GLU A 262 21.50 -33.83 -25.61
CA GLU A 262 22.37 -33.01 -26.44
C GLU A 262 22.48 -31.58 -25.88
N GLN A 263 21.38 -31.04 -25.35
CA GLN A 263 21.34 -29.73 -24.69
C GLN A 263 22.00 -29.74 -23.30
N ASP A 264 21.62 -30.70 -22.44
CA ASP A 264 22.18 -30.87 -21.08
C ASP A 264 22.46 -32.38 -20.83
N PRO A 265 23.72 -32.83 -20.85
CA PRO A 265 24.06 -34.23 -20.60
C PRO A 265 23.58 -34.75 -19.23
N GLU A 266 23.42 -33.87 -18.25
CA GLU A 266 22.87 -34.20 -16.94
C GLU A 266 21.38 -34.49 -16.98
N ALA A 267 20.67 -34.15 -18.07
CA ALA A 267 19.25 -34.41 -18.22
C ALA A 267 18.90 -35.90 -18.13
N LYS A 268 19.89 -36.79 -18.37
CA LYS A 268 19.79 -38.25 -18.17
C LYS A 268 19.23 -38.61 -16.79
N LYS A 269 19.54 -37.85 -15.74
CA LYS A 269 19.07 -38.13 -14.37
C LYS A 269 17.57 -37.93 -14.17
N TYR A 270 16.90 -37.19 -15.05
CA TYR A 270 15.45 -36.99 -15.00
C TYR A 270 14.67 -38.14 -15.65
N VAL A 271 15.38 -39.17 -16.12
CA VAL A 271 14.81 -40.46 -16.50
C VAL A 271 14.88 -41.39 -15.30
N LYS A 272 13.74 -41.65 -14.67
CA LYS A 272 13.57 -42.93 -13.97
C LYS A 272 13.64 -44.00 -15.05
N ILE A 273 14.66 -44.86 -14.98
CA ILE A 273 14.71 -46.09 -15.78
C ILE A 273 13.60 -46.98 -15.23
N GLU A 274 12.39 -46.88 -15.79
CA GLU A 274 11.38 -47.91 -15.64
C GLU A 274 11.47 -48.82 -16.87
N GLY A 275 12.03 -50.02 -16.67
CA GLY A 275 11.95 -51.15 -17.60
C GLY A 275 12.93 -51.15 -18.76
N ILE A 276 14.14 -51.65 -18.50
CA ILE A 276 14.72 -52.72 -19.33
C ILE A 276 14.42 -54.03 -18.59
#